data_AF-A0A954LKZ1-F1
#
_entry.id   AF-A0A954LKZ1-F1
#
_cell.length_a   1.000
_cell.length_b   1.000
_cell.length_c   1.000
_cell.angle_alpha   90.00
_cell.angle_beta   90.00
_cell.angle_gamma   90.00
#
_symmetry.space_group_name_H-M   'P 1'
#
loop_
_entity.id
_entity.type
_entity.pdbx_description
1 polymer ?
#
loop_
_entity_poly.entity_id
_entity_poly.type
_entity_poly.pdbx_seq_one_letter_code
_entity_poly.pdbx_strand_id
1 'polypeptide(L)' 'REAKAYANGRASAPRQATGAMPSLRDAKVESRWIEGRVVGNRYIEGHFEYIITEPTRWSDQ' A
#
# COMPACT_ATOMS: atom_id res chain seq x y z
N ARG A 1 -35.48 -21.88 18.03
CA ARG A 1 -34.30 -21.79 17.12
C ARG A 1 -33.89 -20.34 16.87
N GLU A 2 -34.84 -19.44 16.68
CA GLU A 2 -34.61 -17.99 16.46
C GLU A 2 -33.83 -17.30 17.57
N ALA A 3 -34.11 -17.60 18.85
CA ALA A 3 -33.35 -17.03 19.97
C ALA A 3 -31.85 -17.35 19.93
N LYS A 4 -31.46 -18.54 19.44
CA LYS A 4 -30.04 -18.90 19.24
C LYS A 4 -29.43 -18.15 18.06
N ALA A 5 -30.18 -17.99 16.98
CA ALA A 5 -29.72 -17.21 15.82
C ALA A 5 -29.52 -15.73 16.17
N TYR A 6 -30.43 -15.15 16.95
CA TYR A 6 -30.32 -13.78 17.44
C TYR A 6 -29.12 -13.58 18.39
N ALA A 7 -28.90 -14.52 19.32
CA ALA A 7 -27.74 -14.49 20.20
C ALA A 7 -26.42 -14.59 19.43
N ASN A 8 -26.35 -15.46 18.41
CA ASN A 8 -25.18 -15.62 17.56
C ASN A 8 -24.91 -14.38 16.70
N GLY A 9 -25.95 -13.73 16.17
CA GLY A 9 -25.83 -12.47 15.43
C GLY A 9 -25.35 -11.31 16.30
N ARG A 10 -25.72 -11.29 17.58
CA ARG A 10 -25.21 -10.30 18.54
C ARG A 10 -23.73 -10.56 18.89
N ALA A 11 -23.33 -11.83 18.96
CA ALA A 11 -21.96 -12.25 19.25
C ALA A 11 -21.02 -12.15 18.04
N SER A 12 -21.55 -12.06 16.82
CA SER A 12 -20.77 -11.91 15.58
C SER A 12 -20.38 -10.47 15.28
N ALA A 13 -20.65 -9.52 16.18
CA ALA A 13 -20.10 -8.18 16.07
C ALA A 13 -18.57 -8.29 15.97
N PRO A 14 -17.92 -7.68 14.95
CA PRO A 14 -16.48 -7.72 14.82
C PRO A 14 -15.90 -7.14 16.10
N ARG A 15 -15.13 -7.96 16.84
CA ARG A 15 -14.39 -7.48 18.00
C ARG A 15 -13.52 -6.34 17.48
N GLN A 16 -13.75 -5.12 17.97
CA GLN A 16 -12.81 -4.03 17.74
C GLN A 16 -11.44 -4.56 18.13
N ALA A 17 -10.50 -4.57 17.17
CA ALA A 17 -9.16 -5.05 17.42
C ALA A 17 -8.60 -4.22 18.59
N THR A 18 -8.44 -4.85 19.74
CA THR A 18 -7.87 -4.21 20.93
C THR A 18 -6.36 -4.14 20.70
N GLY A 19 -5.94 -3.09 20.00
CA GLY A 19 -4.54 -2.81 19.70
C GLY A 19 -4.43 -1.52 18.89
N ALA A 20 -3.41 -0.71 19.17
CA ALA A 20 -3.07 0.41 18.29
C ALA A 20 -2.62 -0.17 16.94
N MET A 21 -3.24 0.27 15.84
CA MET A 21 -2.81 -0.12 14.50
C MET A 21 -1.36 0.36 14.30
N PRO A 22 -0.42 -0.49 13.84
CA PRO A 22 0.95 -0.06 13.61
C PRO A 22 0.95 1.08 12.58
N SER A 23 1.84 2.05 12.78
CA SER A 23 1.98 3.16 11.84
C SER A 23 2.49 2.65 10.49
N LEU A 24 1.92 3.15 9.39
CA LEU A 24 2.40 2.84 8.05
C LEU A 24 3.50 3.84 7.68
N ARG A 25 4.69 3.35 7.34
CA ARG A 25 5.79 4.21 6.88
C ARG A 25 5.67 4.47 5.38
N ASP A 26 5.87 5.72 4.97
CA ASP A 26 5.87 6.10 3.56
C ASP A 26 7.00 5.44 2.78
N ALA A 27 6.75 5.21 1.49
CA ALA A 27 7.76 4.71 0.58
C ALA A 27 8.83 5.78 0.32
N LYS A 28 10.08 5.34 0.21
CA LYS A 28 11.16 6.20 -0.25
C LYS A 28 11.23 6.15 -1.76
N VAL A 29 11.14 7.33 -2.38
CA VAL A 29 11.13 7.48 -3.83
C VAL A 29 12.34 8.32 -4.25
N GLU A 30 13.08 7.82 -5.23
CA GLU A 30 14.13 8.55 -5.91
C GLU A 30 13.62 9.04 -7.26
N SER A 31 13.87 10.30 -7.59
CA SER A 31 13.60 10.85 -8.91
C SER A 31 14.89 10.91 -9.73
N ARG A 32 14.83 10.44 -10.97
CA ARG A 32 15.95 10.54 -11.91
C ARG A 32 15.49 11.09 -13.25
N TRP A 33 16.30 11.96 -13.84
CA TRP A 33 16.13 12.39 -15.21
C TRP A 33 16.74 11.36 -16.15
N ILE A 34 15.95 10.94 -17.15
CA ILE A 34 16.41 10.08 -18.22
C ILE A 34 16.47 10.91 -19.49
N GLU A 35 17.66 10.96 -20.09
CA GLU A 35 17.86 11.63 -21.37
C GLU A 35 17.08 10.95 -22.50
N GLY A 36 16.62 11.77 -23.44
CA GLY A 36 15.92 11.27 -24.63
C GLY A 36 16.83 10.37 -25.46
N ARG A 37 16.27 9.28 -25.99
CA ARG A 37 17.03 8.31 -26.80
C ARG A 37 16.19 7.65 -27.87
N VAL A 38 16.86 7.21 -28.93
CA VAL A 38 16.24 6.36 -29.96
C VAL A 38 16.33 4.90 -29.51
N VAL A 39 15.20 4.20 -29.50
CA VAL A 39 15.11 2.75 -29.25
C VAL A 39 14.39 2.12 -30.43
N GLY A 40 15.13 1.36 -31.25
CA GLY A 40 14.61 0.82 -32.51
C GLY A 40 14.23 1.94 -33.49
N ASN A 41 12.99 1.94 -33.94
CA ASN A 41 12.43 2.98 -34.84
C ASN A 41 11.67 4.09 -34.09
N ARG A 42 11.71 4.12 -32.75
CA ARG A 42 11.00 5.10 -31.94
C ARG A 42 11.97 6.02 -31.19
N TYR A 43 11.71 7.32 -31.23
CA TYR A 43 12.32 8.27 -30.32
C TYR A 43 11.54 8.32 -29.01
N ILE A 44 12.26 8.24 -27.90
CA ILE A 44 11.73 8.41 -26.54
C ILE A 44 12.24 9.77 -26.04
N GLU A 45 11.31 10.66 -25.70
CA GLU A 45 11.64 11.95 -25.11
C GLU A 45 12.21 11.79 -23.70
N GLY A 46 13.06 12.75 -23.31
CA GLY A 46 13.59 12.80 -21.95
C GLY A 46 12.45 12.96 -20.95
N HIS A 47 12.51 12.19 -19.86
CA HIS A 47 11.45 12.16 -18.86
C HIS A 47 12.01 11.85 -17.47
N PHE A 48 11.22 12.18 -16.45
CA PHE A 48 11.51 11.76 -15.10
C PHE A 48 10.98 10.36 -14.84
N GLU A 49 11.83 9.52 -14.27
CA GLU A 49 11.43 8.26 -13.66
C GLU A 49 11.46 8.39 -12.14
N TYR A 50 10.44 7.83 -11.49
CA TYR A 50 10.31 7.79 -10.04
C TYR A 50 10.42 6.34 -9.58
N ILE A 51 11.48 6.03 -8.82
CA ILE A 51 11.81 4.67 -8.41
C ILE A 51 11.58 4.55 -6.91
N ILE A 52 10.72 3.62 -6.52
CA ILE A 52 10.57 3.22 -5.13
C ILE A 52 11.82 2.43 -4.74
N THR A 53 12.66 3.03 -3.90
CA THR A 53 13.90 2.41 -3.39
C THR A 53 13.65 1.64 -2.09
N GLU A 54 12.71 2.12 -1.28
CA GLU A 54 12.25 1.43 -0.07
C GLU A 54 10.72 1.40 -0.06
N PRO A 55 10.07 0.22 -0.01
CA PRO A 55 8.63 0.13 -0.04
C PRO A 55 8.00 0.59 1.28
N THR A 56 6.73 0.96 1.20
CA THR A 56 5.89 1.17 2.37
C THR A 56 5.85 -0.08 3.24
N ARG A 57 6.06 0.06 4.54
CA ARG A 57 5.99 -1.05 5.52
C ARG A 57 5.33 -0.62 6.81
N TRP A 58 4.66 -1.55 7.48
CA TRP A 58 4.19 -1.36 8.84
C TRP A 58 5.39 -1.16 9.76
N SER A 59 5.27 -0.25 10.72
CA SER A 59 6.24 -0.11 11.79
C SER A 59 6.15 -1.36 12.66
N ASP A 60 7.26 -2.10 12.78
CA ASP A 60 7.41 -3.09 13.84
C ASP A 60 7.25 -2.33 15.17
N GLN A 61 6.27 -2.76 15.96
CA GLN A 61 5.91 -2.15 17.23
C GLN A 61 6.96 -2.46 18.29
#